data_AF-A0A8H4NDN9-F1
#
_entry.id   AF-A0A8H4NDN9-F1
#
_cell.length_a   1.000
_cell.length_b   1.000
_cell.length_c   1.000
_cell.angle_alpha   90.00
_cell.angle_beta   90.00
_cell.angle_gamma   90.00
#
_symmetry.space_group_name_H-M   'P 1'
#
loop_
_entity.id
_entity.type
_entity.pdbx_description
1 polymer ?
#
loop_
_entity_poly.entity_id
_entity_poly.type
_entity_poly.pdbx_seq_one_letter_code
_entity_poly.pdbx_strand_id
1 'polypeptide(L)'
;MPQRRAAPAALSGHGVHLTRAQTTGSLSAEDLNEIEASFDEKTLTQKVYSNSSEILLKQVEKLWVQYCAIRTLDHEAAIEKVNTRLLHNFFVWVLNYRKTTLRAKGTLETYWKVFCLLRERKVGLKLDKLVIRQMHGVLQRLVKDFGLNTKKREKVPMHAEDLLEVLRTLWASTEMTFDHERHRTQLSLIMLLAGISGSRPGALLALRYRDVRVTLLRDPISGEQPVVLIDLSYEYTKGYLGAKDRYGDVLVTTF
;
A
#
# COMPACT_ATOMS: atom_id res chain seq x y z
N MET A 1 19.02 77.45 28.37
CA MET A 1 18.14 78.09 27.36
C MET A 1 17.86 77.04 26.27
N PRO A 2 16.62 76.91 25.76
CA PRO A 2 15.65 75.99 26.35
C PRO A 2 14.98 75.02 25.35
N GLN A 3 14.18 74.08 25.90
CA GLN A 3 12.97 73.44 25.33
C GLN A 3 13.16 72.39 24.21
N ARG A 4 12.37 71.29 24.10
CA ARG A 4 11.06 70.92 24.66
C ARG A 4 10.80 69.39 24.51
N ARG A 5 10.08 68.83 25.50
CA ARG A 5 9.11 67.69 25.55
C ARG A 5 8.85 66.89 24.25
N ALA A 6 8.62 65.57 24.27
CA ALA A 6 7.68 64.82 25.14
C ALA A 6 7.97 63.29 25.20
N ALA A 7 7.63 62.70 26.35
CA ALA A 7 7.51 61.25 26.67
C ALA A 7 6.02 60.81 26.45
N PRO A 8 5.50 59.64 26.90
CA PRO A 8 6.06 58.49 27.67
C PRO A 8 5.52 57.13 27.11
N ALA A 9 5.46 55.95 27.75
CA ALA A 9 5.81 55.41 29.05
C ALA A 9 5.91 53.87 28.90
N ALA A 10 6.83 53.23 29.59
CA ALA A 10 6.89 51.78 29.76
C ALA A 10 6.58 51.42 31.22
N LEU A 11 5.76 50.38 31.37
CA LEU A 11 5.75 49.35 32.40
C LEU A 11 5.52 49.76 33.87
N SER A 12 4.33 49.41 34.36
CA SER A 12 4.08 49.13 35.78
C SER A 12 3.44 47.75 35.86
N GLY A 13 4.06 46.85 36.61
CA GLY A 13 3.48 45.57 36.99
C GLY A 13 2.57 45.72 38.20
N HIS A 14 1.54 44.88 38.28
CA HIS A 14 0.90 44.46 39.53
C HIS A 14 0.42 43.02 39.33
N GLY A 15 0.86 42.14 40.23
CA GLY A 15 0.41 40.76 40.28
C GLY A 15 -1.01 40.69 40.84
N VAL A 16 -1.81 39.79 40.26
CA VAL A 16 -2.99 39.25 40.91
C VAL A 16 -2.91 37.73 40.78
N HIS A 17 -2.91 37.10 41.95
CA HIS A 17 -3.00 35.65 42.15
C HIS A 17 -4.14 35.05 41.32
N LEU A 18 -3.80 34.22 40.34
CA LEU A 18 -4.76 33.35 39.67
C LEU A 18 -4.79 32.01 40.40
N THR A 19 -5.83 31.84 41.22
CA THR A 19 -6.24 30.57 41.81
C THR A 19 -6.55 29.61 40.65
N ARG A 20 -5.62 28.70 40.35
CA ARG A 20 -5.84 27.60 39.40
C ARG A 20 -6.73 26.57 40.09
N ALA A 21 -8.04 26.78 40.02
CA ALA A 21 -9.00 25.70 40.22
C ALA A 21 -8.70 24.64 39.16
N GLN A 22 -8.18 23.50 39.59
CA GLN A 22 -8.13 22.30 38.76
C GLN A 22 -9.56 21.80 38.65
N THR A 23 -10.28 22.24 37.61
CA THR A 23 -11.52 21.59 37.19
C THR A 23 -11.13 20.23 36.65
N THR A 24 -11.25 19.20 37.49
CA THR A 24 -11.36 17.82 37.03
C THR A 24 -12.62 17.75 36.19
N GLY A 25 -12.49 17.88 34.87
CA GLY A 25 -13.58 17.74 33.92
C GLY A 25 -14.10 16.31 33.98
N SER A 26 -15.10 16.07 34.84
CA SER A 26 -15.91 14.87 34.78
C SER A 26 -16.73 14.96 33.50
N LEU A 27 -16.55 13.99 32.60
CA LEU A 27 -17.44 13.82 31.45
C LEU A 27 -18.88 13.64 31.98
N SER A 28 -19.81 14.40 31.43
CA SER A 28 -21.23 14.27 31.75
C SER A 28 -21.83 13.05 31.06
N ALA A 29 -23.02 12.63 31.49
CA ALA A 29 -23.74 11.53 30.84
C ALA A 29 -24.11 11.87 29.38
N GLU A 30 -24.33 13.14 29.06
CA GLU A 30 -24.58 13.60 27.69
C GLU A 30 -23.31 13.45 26.83
N ASP A 31 -22.15 13.84 27.35
CA ASP A 31 -20.87 13.65 26.65
C ASP A 31 -20.59 12.18 26.35
N LEU A 32 -20.89 11.27 27.30
CA LEU A 32 -20.71 9.83 27.12
C LEU A 32 -21.67 9.26 26.06
N ASN A 33 -22.93 9.70 26.05
CA ASN A 33 -23.91 9.28 25.04
C ASN A 33 -23.53 9.78 23.64
N GLU A 34 -22.99 11.00 23.52
CA GLU A 34 -22.47 11.51 22.25
C GLU A 34 -21.25 10.72 21.77
N ILE A 35 -20.34 10.37 22.69
CA ILE A 35 -19.19 9.49 22.39
C ILE A 35 -19.67 8.13 21.89
N GLU A 36 -20.64 7.50 22.58
CA GLU A 36 -21.21 6.22 22.19
C GLU A 36 -21.94 6.28 20.84
N ALA A 37 -22.74 7.33 20.60
CA ALA A 37 -23.43 7.53 19.32
C ALA A 37 -22.45 7.79 18.15
N SER A 38 -21.29 8.39 18.43
CA SER A 38 -20.23 8.62 17.44
C SER A 38 -19.34 7.39 17.19
N PHE A 39 -19.45 6.35 18.03
CA PHE A 39 -18.60 5.17 17.97
C PHE A 39 -19.10 4.19 16.90
N ASP A 40 -18.49 4.25 15.71
CA ASP A 40 -18.76 3.27 14.65
C ASP A 40 -17.82 2.07 14.75
N GLU A 41 -18.28 0.99 15.36
CA GLU A 41 -17.58 -0.31 15.44
C GLU A 41 -17.11 -0.81 14.06
N LYS A 42 -17.79 -0.44 12.96
CA LYS A 42 -17.43 -0.87 11.61
C LYS A 42 -16.13 -0.24 11.13
N THR A 43 -15.76 0.94 11.63
CA THR A 43 -14.48 1.60 11.28
C THR A 43 -13.27 0.90 11.90
N LEU A 44 -13.44 0.20 13.03
CA LEU A 44 -12.35 -0.46 13.76
C LEU A 44 -11.68 -1.59 12.97
N THR A 45 -12.44 -2.22 12.07
CA THR A 45 -11.96 -3.34 11.24
C THR A 45 -11.60 -2.90 9.82
N GLN A 46 -11.89 -1.65 9.44
CA GLN A 46 -11.56 -1.13 8.12
C GLN A 46 -10.06 -0.89 7.98
N LYS A 47 -9.43 -1.71 7.14
CA LYS A 47 -8.05 -1.47 6.71
C LYS A 47 -8.03 -0.39 5.64
N VAL A 48 -7.13 0.59 5.80
CA VAL A 48 -6.78 1.53 4.72
C VAL A 48 -5.97 0.76 3.69
N TYR A 49 -6.48 0.67 2.46
CA TYR A 49 -5.81 -0.02 1.36
C TYR A 49 -5.11 0.97 0.42
N SER A 50 -4.11 0.48 -0.30
CA SER A 50 -3.49 1.26 -1.38
C SER A 50 -4.51 1.60 -2.47
N ASN A 51 -4.31 2.71 -3.19
CA ASN A 51 -5.16 3.10 -4.32
C ASN A 51 -5.31 1.99 -5.38
N SER A 52 -4.23 1.23 -5.61
CA SER A 52 -4.25 0.06 -6.52
C SER A 52 -5.21 -1.04 -6.06
N SER A 53 -5.33 -1.26 -4.75
CA SER A 53 -6.25 -2.24 -4.17
C SER A 53 -7.71 -1.73 -4.25
N GLU A 54 -7.93 -0.43 -4.07
CA GLU A 54 -9.25 0.21 -4.24
C GLU A 54 -9.76 0.09 -5.68
N ILE A 55 -8.88 0.24 -6.68
CA ILE A 55 -9.24 0.03 -8.09
C ILE A 55 -9.75 -1.40 -8.31
N LEU A 56 -9.03 -2.40 -7.77
CA LEU A 56 -9.43 -3.79 -7.92
C LEU A 56 -10.74 -4.12 -7.18
N LEU A 57 -10.96 -3.54 -5.99
CA LEU A 57 -12.21 -3.61 -5.26
C LEU A 57 -13.38 -3.08 -6.10
N LYS A 58 -13.26 -1.86 -6.64
CA LYS A 58 -14.27 -1.25 -7.52
C LYS A 58 -14.55 -2.09 -8.76
N GLN A 59 -13.52 -2.72 -9.34
CA GLN A 59 -13.69 -3.62 -10.48
C GLN A 59 -14.50 -4.87 -10.13
N VAL A 60 -14.24 -5.49 -8.98
CA VAL A 60 -15.00 -6.66 -8.51
C VAL A 60 -16.42 -6.28 -8.11
N GLU A 61 -16.61 -5.11 -7.49
CA GLU A 61 -17.93 -4.57 -7.19
C GLU A 61 -18.75 -4.35 -8.45
N LYS A 62 -18.16 -3.75 -9.50
CA LYS A 62 -18.83 -3.58 -10.79
C LYS A 62 -19.28 -4.92 -11.39
N LEU A 63 -18.45 -5.96 -11.28
CA LEU A 63 -18.81 -7.31 -11.74
C LEU A 63 -19.96 -7.88 -10.92
N TRP A 64 -19.96 -7.68 -9.61
CA TRP A 64 -21.04 -8.12 -8.73
C TRP A 64 -22.37 -7.46 -9.11
N VAL A 65 -22.39 -6.13 -9.25
CA VAL A 65 -23.58 -5.37 -9.65
C VAL A 65 -24.09 -5.84 -11.01
N GLN A 66 -23.20 -6.04 -11.99
CA GLN A 66 -23.59 -6.56 -13.32
C GLN A 66 -24.19 -7.97 -13.25
N TYR A 67 -23.59 -8.86 -12.47
CA TYR A 67 -24.13 -10.20 -12.25
C TYR A 67 -25.52 -10.16 -11.59
N CYS A 68 -25.69 -9.35 -10.56
CA CYS A 68 -26.98 -9.16 -9.88
C CYS A 68 -28.04 -8.61 -10.83
N ALA A 69 -27.70 -7.65 -11.69
CA ALA A 69 -28.61 -7.10 -12.70
C ALA A 69 -29.12 -8.19 -13.66
N ILE A 70 -28.24 -9.05 -14.17
CA ILE A 70 -28.62 -10.17 -15.06
C ILE A 70 -29.50 -11.19 -14.33
N ARG A 71 -29.29 -11.37 -13.03
CA ARG A 71 -30.05 -12.29 -12.18
C ARG A 71 -31.30 -11.66 -11.56
N THR A 72 -31.60 -10.40 -11.90
CA THR A 72 -32.68 -9.59 -11.30
C THR A 72 -32.67 -9.63 -9.76
N LEU A 73 -31.48 -9.52 -9.18
CA LEU A 73 -31.27 -9.48 -7.73
C LEU A 73 -30.94 -8.06 -7.30
N ASP A 74 -31.43 -7.66 -6.14
CA ASP A 74 -30.88 -6.49 -5.43
C ASP A 74 -29.45 -6.82 -4.99
N HIS A 75 -28.48 -6.06 -5.47
CA HIS A 75 -27.07 -6.30 -5.22
C HIS A 75 -26.67 -6.05 -3.76
N GLU A 76 -27.35 -5.15 -3.04
CA GLU A 76 -27.07 -4.89 -1.62
C GLU A 76 -27.65 -6.01 -0.75
N ALA A 77 -28.92 -6.38 -0.93
CA ALA A 77 -29.49 -7.52 -0.19
C ALA A 77 -28.78 -8.85 -0.51
N ALA A 78 -28.37 -9.06 -1.77
CA ALA A 78 -27.72 -10.30 -2.18
C ALA A 78 -26.30 -10.46 -1.62
N ILE A 79 -25.54 -9.37 -1.45
CA ILE A 79 -24.17 -9.46 -0.91
C ILE A 79 -24.17 -9.77 0.59
N GLU A 80 -25.18 -9.28 1.31
CA GLU A 80 -25.38 -9.56 2.73
C GLU A 80 -25.66 -11.05 2.98
N LYS A 81 -26.62 -11.60 2.22
CA LYS A 81 -27.14 -12.98 2.36
C LYS A 81 -26.46 -14.00 1.46
N VAL A 82 -25.25 -13.69 1.02
CA VAL A 82 -24.53 -14.51 0.05
C VAL A 82 -24.24 -15.91 0.61
N ASN A 83 -24.49 -16.93 -0.21
CA ASN A 83 -24.19 -18.33 0.09
C ASN A 83 -23.29 -18.94 -0.99
N THR A 84 -22.78 -20.15 -0.73
CA THR A 84 -21.87 -20.87 -1.65
C THR A 84 -22.47 -21.05 -3.04
N ARG A 85 -23.78 -21.33 -3.16
CA ARG A 85 -24.44 -21.52 -4.47
C ARG A 85 -24.46 -20.24 -5.29
N LEU A 86 -24.77 -19.11 -4.65
CA LEU A 86 -24.79 -17.80 -5.30
C LEU A 86 -23.37 -17.40 -5.75
N LEU A 87 -22.37 -17.62 -4.90
CA LEU A 87 -20.96 -17.36 -5.22
C LEU A 87 -20.45 -18.25 -6.35
N HIS A 88 -20.77 -19.54 -6.33
CA HIS A 88 -20.44 -20.45 -7.43
C HIS A 88 -20.94 -19.88 -8.76
N ASN A 89 -22.22 -19.52 -8.83
CA ASN A 89 -22.83 -18.99 -10.05
C ASN A 89 -22.22 -17.65 -10.46
N PHE A 90 -21.91 -16.78 -9.49
CA PHE A 90 -21.20 -15.53 -9.75
C PHE A 90 -19.83 -15.79 -10.39
N PHE A 91 -19.01 -16.69 -9.84
CA PHE A 91 -17.68 -16.97 -10.39
C PHE A 91 -17.74 -17.73 -11.73
N VAL A 92 -18.73 -18.60 -11.95
CA VAL A 92 -19.01 -19.18 -13.28
C VAL A 92 -19.31 -18.06 -14.28
N TRP A 93 -20.16 -17.10 -13.92
CA TRP A 93 -20.47 -15.96 -14.78
C TRP A 93 -19.23 -15.08 -15.03
N VAL A 94 -18.44 -14.76 -14.01
CA VAL A 94 -17.21 -13.96 -14.15
C VAL A 94 -16.23 -14.63 -15.12
N LEU A 95 -16.05 -15.95 -15.01
CA LEU A 95 -15.16 -16.70 -15.89
C LEU A 95 -15.64 -16.72 -17.35
N ASN A 96 -16.95 -16.76 -17.57
CA ASN A 96 -17.51 -16.63 -18.92
C ASN A 96 -17.40 -15.20 -19.46
N TYR A 97 -17.76 -14.20 -18.66
CA TYR A 97 -17.70 -12.78 -19.02
C TYR A 97 -16.25 -12.33 -19.31
N ARG A 98 -15.27 -12.87 -18.57
CA ARG A 98 -13.84 -12.56 -18.72
C ARG A 98 -13.04 -13.70 -19.36
N LYS A 99 -13.64 -14.54 -20.20
CA LYS A 99 -12.98 -15.73 -20.79
C LYS A 99 -11.65 -15.43 -21.48
N THR A 100 -11.52 -14.25 -22.09
CA THR A 100 -10.28 -13.84 -22.78
C THR A 100 -9.20 -13.33 -21.83
N THR A 101 -9.57 -12.73 -20.69
CA THR A 101 -8.64 -12.02 -19.80
C THR A 101 -8.36 -12.77 -18.49
N LEU A 102 -9.27 -13.62 -18.02
CA LEU A 102 -9.12 -14.41 -16.80
C LEU A 102 -8.78 -15.86 -17.17
N ARG A 103 -7.47 -16.15 -17.27
CA ARG A 103 -6.96 -17.47 -17.67
C ARG A 103 -6.07 -18.16 -16.64
N ALA A 104 -5.89 -17.56 -15.47
CA ALA A 104 -4.96 -18.06 -14.45
C ALA A 104 -5.67 -18.30 -13.11
N LYS A 105 -5.32 -19.41 -12.45
CA LYS A 105 -5.81 -19.75 -11.10
C LYS A 105 -5.56 -18.62 -10.11
N GLY A 106 -4.35 -18.05 -10.10
CA GLY A 106 -3.99 -16.97 -9.17
C GLY A 106 -4.83 -15.70 -9.34
N THR A 107 -5.31 -15.42 -10.55
CA THR A 107 -6.22 -14.29 -10.80
C THR A 107 -7.61 -14.57 -10.23
N LEU A 108 -8.13 -15.79 -10.43
CA LEU A 108 -9.41 -16.20 -9.84
C LEU A 108 -9.38 -16.13 -8.30
N GLU A 109 -8.32 -16.64 -7.68
CA GLU A 109 -8.14 -16.58 -6.22
C GLU A 109 -8.02 -15.15 -5.71
N THR A 110 -7.38 -14.25 -6.48
CA THR A 110 -7.32 -12.82 -6.17
C THR A 110 -8.72 -12.22 -6.19
N TYR A 111 -9.53 -12.51 -7.21
CA TYR A 111 -10.91 -12.00 -7.31
C TYR A 111 -11.77 -12.50 -6.13
N TRP A 112 -11.60 -13.77 -5.73
CA TRP A 112 -12.25 -14.31 -4.54
C TRP A 112 -11.88 -13.55 -3.27
N LYS A 113 -10.59 -13.33 -3.02
CA LYS A 113 -10.13 -12.56 -1.84
C LYS A 113 -10.69 -11.15 -1.84
N VAL A 114 -10.68 -10.48 -2.99
CA VAL A 114 -11.22 -9.12 -3.14
C VAL A 114 -12.72 -9.10 -2.92
N PHE A 115 -13.45 -10.13 -3.38
CA PHE A 115 -14.88 -10.25 -3.09
C PHE A 115 -15.15 -10.39 -1.58
N CYS A 116 -14.39 -11.22 -0.86
CA CYS A 116 -14.51 -11.33 0.59
C CYS A 116 -14.30 -9.98 1.28
N LEU A 117 -13.31 -9.20 0.83
CA LEU A 117 -13.04 -7.86 1.36
C LEU A 117 -14.18 -6.88 1.05
N LEU A 118 -14.71 -6.90 -0.18
CA LEU A 118 -15.86 -6.08 -0.57
C LEU A 118 -17.06 -6.36 0.35
N ARG A 119 -17.37 -7.64 0.57
CA ARG A 119 -18.47 -8.05 1.44
C ARG A 119 -18.23 -7.65 2.90
N GLU A 120 -17.03 -7.88 3.42
CA GLU A 120 -16.66 -7.48 4.78
C GLU A 120 -16.79 -5.96 4.97
N ARG A 121 -16.39 -5.16 3.99
CA ARG A 121 -16.55 -3.69 4.02
C ARG A 121 -18.02 -3.26 4.04
N LYS A 122 -18.88 -3.88 3.21
CA LYS A 122 -20.29 -3.52 3.11
C LYS A 122 -21.13 -3.99 4.29
N VAL A 123 -20.89 -5.21 4.76
CA VAL A 123 -21.70 -5.87 5.80
C VAL A 123 -21.12 -5.64 7.20
N GLY A 124 -19.83 -5.31 7.31
CA GLY A 124 -19.11 -5.23 8.59
C GLY A 124 -18.73 -6.59 9.18
N LEU A 125 -19.14 -7.70 8.54
CA LEU A 125 -18.92 -9.06 9.03
C LEU A 125 -18.17 -9.90 8.00
N LYS A 126 -17.29 -10.76 8.50
CA LYS A 126 -16.64 -11.80 7.70
C LYS A 126 -17.66 -12.82 7.21
N LEU A 127 -17.34 -13.44 6.08
CA LEU A 127 -18.09 -14.59 5.58
C LEU A 127 -18.03 -15.74 6.58
N ASP A 128 -19.12 -16.51 6.62
CA ASP A 128 -19.18 -17.73 7.40
C ASP A 128 -18.02 -18.68 7.02
N LYS A 129 -17.39 -19.30 8.03
CA LYS A 129 -16.22 -20.18 7.84
C LYS A 129 -16.55 -21.39 6.95
N LEU A 130 -17.78 -21.90 7.01
CA LEU A 130 -18.27 -22.98 6.15
C LEU A 130 -18.33 -22.51 4.70
N VAL A 131 -18.86 -21.31 4.43
CA VAL A 131 -18.91 -20.75 3.06
C VAL A 131 -17.50 -20.57 2.52
N ILE A 132 -16.56 -20.04 3.31
CA ILE A 132 -15.15 -19.89 2.90
C ILE A 132 -14.54 -21.26 2.54
N ARG A 133 -14.77 -22.28 3.37
CA ARG A 133 -14.26 -23.64 3.13
C ARG A 133 -14.86 -24.25 1.87
N GLN A 134 -16.18 -24.15 1.70
CA GLN A 134 -16.88 -24.66 0.52
C GLN A 134 -16.41 -23.95 -0.75
N MET A 135 -16.19 -22.64 -0.68
CA MET A 135 -15.69 -21.85 -1.79
C MET A 135 -14.29 -22.28 -2.22
N HIS A 136 -13.43 -22.72 -1.31
CA HIS A 136 -12.15 -23.31 -1.72
C HIS A 136 -12.36 -24.50 -2.66
N GLY A 137 -13.29 -25.40 -2.35
CA GLY A 137 -13.66 -26.52 -3.22
C GLY A 137 -14.26 -26.07 -4.56
N VAL A 138 -15.15 -25.07 -4.53
CA VAL A 138 -15.73 -24.46 -5.73
C VAL A 138 -14.63 -23.92 -6.66
N LEU A 139 -13.70 -23.12 -6.14
CA LEU A 139 -12.63 -22.53 -6.96
C LEU A 139 -11.73 -23.60 -7.59
N GLN A 140 -11.41 -24.68 -6.88
CA GLN A 140 -10.62 -25.78 -7.46
C GLN A 140 -11.37 -26.50 -8.58
N ARG A 141 -12.69 -26.69 -8.44
CA ARG A 141 -13.52 -27.24 -9.51
C ARG A 141 -13.57 -26.29 -10.71
N LEU A 142 -13.81 -25.00 -10.50
CA LEU A 142 -13.83 -24.00 -11.58
C LEU A 142 -12.49 -23.90 -12.31
N VAL A 143 -11.36 -24.01 -11.61
CA VAL A 143 -10.03 -24.07 -12.24
C VAL A 143 -9.93 -25.22 -13.23
N LYS A 144 -10.47 -26.40 -12.89
CA LYS A 144 -10.48 -27.58 -13.77
C LYS A 144 -11.47 -27.40 -14.91
N ASP A 145 -12.71 -27.03 -14.61
CA ASP A 145 -13.81 -26.93 -15.58
C ASP A 145 -13.54 -25.89 -16.67
N PHE A 146 -12.86 -24.78 -16.31
CA PHE A 146 -12.50 -23.71 -17.25
C PHE A 146 -11.06 -23.81 -17.78
N GLY A 147 -10.32 -24.87 -17.44
CA GLY A 147 -8.94 -25.09 -17.92
C GLY A 147 -7.98 -23.96 -17.56
N LEU A 148 -8.09 -23.39 -16.35
CA LEU A 148 -7.24 -22.26 -15.94
C LEU A 148 -5.79 -22.70 -15.74
N ASN A 149 -4.85 -21.84 -16.14
CA ASN A 149 -3.43 -22.08 -15.93
C ASN A 149 -3.11 -22.10 -14.42
N THR A 150 -2.60 -23.25 -13.97
CA THR A 150 -2.17 -23.51 -12.59
C THR A 150 -0.66 -23.36 -12.41
N LYS A 151 0.11 -23.30 -13.50
CA LYS A 151 1.57 -23.17 -13.42
C LYS A 151 1.90 -21.82 -12.78
N LYS A 152 2.70 -21.88 -11.72
CA LYS A 152 3.31 -20.68 -11.17
C LYS A 152 4.24 -20.12 -12.24
N ARG A 153 4.07 -18.84 -12.58
CA ARG A 153 5.02 -18.15 -13.46
C ARG A 153 6.40 -18.23 -12.82
N GLU A 154 7.34 -18.82 -13.54
CA GLU A 154 8.72 -18.87 -13.12
C GLU A 154 9.25 -17.44 -12.98
N LYS A 155 9.91 -17.19 -11.85
CA LYS A 155 10.59 -15.93 -11.60
C LYS A 155 12.06 -16.18 -11.90
N VAL A 156 12.42 -16.08 -13.17
CA VAL A 156 13.83 -16.16 -13.58
C VAL A 156 14.55 -14.95 -12.98
N PRO A 157 15.54 -15.13 -12.10
CA PRO A 157 16.33 -14.02 -11.59
C PRO A 157 17.16 -13.44 -12.73
N MET A 158 17.40 -12.13 -12.68
CA MET A 158 18.38 -11.48 -13.55
C MET A 158 19.74 -11.57 -12.84
N HIS A 159 20.72 -12.20 -13.48
CA HIS A 159 22.08 -12.25 -12.98
C HIS A 159 22.85 -10.96 -13.31
N ALA A 160 24.05 -10.79 -12.76
CA ALA A 160 24.85 -9.59 -12.97
C ALA A 160 25.27 -9.45 -14.45
N GLU A 161 25.53 -10.58 -15.10
CA GLU A 161 25.85 -10.69 -16.52
C GLU A 161 24.66 -10.28 -17.38
N ASP A 162 23.45 -10.73 -17.02
CA ASP A 162 22.22 -10.33 -17.70
C ASP A 162 21.97 -8.83 -17.56
N LEU A 163 22.17 -8.28 -16.35
CA LEU A 163 22.04 -6.84 -16.11
C LEU A 163 23.05 -6.05 -16.95
N LEU A 164 24.30 -6.50 -17.03
CA LEU A 164 25.31 -5.87 -17.88
C LEU A 164 24.89 -5.87 -19.35
N GLU A 165 24.36 -6.99 -19.84
CA GLU A 165 23.92 -7.10 -21.23
C GLU A 165 22.69 -6.23 -21.53
N VAL A 166 21.74 -6.16 -20.60
CA VAL A 166 20.60 -5.23 -20.67
C VAL A 166 21.08 -3.79 -20.71
N LEU A 167 22.04 -3.40 -19.87
CA LEU A 167 22.60 -2.06 -19.86
C LEU A 167 23.36 -1.74 -21.15
N ARG A 168 24.17 -2.67 -21.67
CA ARG A 168 24.84 -2.52 -22.97
C ARG A 168 23.84 -2.31 -24.09
N THR A 169 22.81 -3.14 -24.15
CA THR A 169 21.74 -3.02 -25.15
C THR A 169 21.02 -1.69 -25.01
N LEU A 170 20.69 -1.29 -23.78
CA LEU A 170 20.04 -0.01 -23.49
C LEU A 170 20.87 1.19 -23.97
N TRP A 171 22.20 1.15 -23.87
CA TRP A 171 23.09 2.25 -24.29
C TRP A 171 23.47 2.22 -25.77
N ALA A 172 23.67 1.04 -26.35
CA ALA A 172 24.18 0.88 -27.71
C ALA A 172 23.08 0.73 -28.78
N SER A 173 21.88 0.28 -28.41
CA SER A 173 20.80 0.06 -29.37
C SER A 173 20.19 1.38 -29.83
N THR A 174 20.08 1.51 -31.16
CA THR A 174 19.32 2.56 -31.85
C THR A 174 17.85 2.18 -32.07
N GLU A 175 17.48 0.91 -31.80
CA GLU A 175 16.10 0.43 -31.92
C GLU A 175 15.23 0.83 -30.72
N MET A 176 15.83 0.99 -29.54
CA MET A 176 15.15 1.54 -28.37
C MET A 176 15.06 3.07 -28.47
N THR A 177 13.87 3.55 -28.79
CA THR A 177 13.54 4.97 -28.81
C THR A 177 12.95 5.40 -27.47
N PHE A 178 13.46 6.51 -26.93
CA PHE A 178 12.89 7.20 -25.77
C PHE A 178 12.35 8.56 -26.20
N ASP A 179 11.21 8.97 -25.64
CA ASP A 179 10.68 10.33 -25.86
C ASP A 179 11.70 11.41 -25.47
N HIS A 180 12.55 11.10 -24.48
CA HIS A 180 13.66 11.93 -24.06
C HIS A 180 14.85 11.07 -23.62
N GLU A 181 16.05 11.36 -24.12
CA GLU A 181 17.25 10.54 -23.83
C GLU A 181 17.62 10.50 -22.34
N ARG A 182 17.16 11.47 -21.54
CA ARG A 182 17.24 11.41 -20.08
C ARG A 182 16.64 10.12 -19.50
N HIS A 183 15.57 9.60 -20.11
CA HIS A 183 14.92 8.36 -19.65
C HIS A 183 15.85 7.15 -19.76
N ARG A 184 16.73 7.11 -20.77
CA ARG A 184 17.75 6.06 -20.92
C ARG A 184 18.72 6.07 -19.72
N THR A 185 19.24 7.25 -19.39
CA THR A 185 20.11 7.44 -18.22
C THR A 185 19.40 7.09 -16.91
N GLN A 186 18.17 7.56 -16.72
CA GLN A 186 17.39 7.27 -15.51
C GLN A 186 17.08 5.78 -15.36
N LEU A 187 16.69 5.11 -16.45
CA LEU A 187 16.40 3.69 -16.46
C LEU A 187 17.64 2.86 -16.11
N SER A 188 18.79 3.22 -16.70
CA SER A 188 20.06 2.55 -16.39
C SER A 188 20.44 2.68 -14.90
N LEU A 189 20.31 3.88 -14.32
CA LEU A 189 20.51 4.10 -12.89
C LEU A 189 19.55 3.28 -12.03
N ILE A 190 18.25 3.26 -12.37
CA ILE A 190 17.25 2.48 -11.62
C ILE A 190 17.57 0.98 -11.67
N MET A 191 17.99 0.44 -12.82
CA MET A 191 18.38 -0.96 -12.95
C MET A 191 19.60 -1.30 -12.10
N LEU A 192 20.63 -0.44 -12.09
CA LEU A 192 21.81 -0.61 -11.22
C LEU A 192 21.43 -0.59 -9.74
N LEU A 193 20.63 0.40 -9.32
CA LEU A 193 20.15 0.48 -7.94
C LEU A 193 19.28 -0.72 -7.55
N ALA A 194 18.43 -1.21 -8.46
CA ALA A 194 17.61 -2.41 -8.23
C ALA A 194 18.48 -3.66 -8.06
N GLY A 195 19.49 -3.84 -8.92
CA GLY A 195 20.40 -4.97 -8.88
C GLY A 195 21.22 -5.02 -7.59
N ILE A 196 21.75 -3.87 -7.15
CA ILE A 196 22.59 -3.78 -5.95
C ILE A 196 21.77 -3.86 -4.66
N SER A 197 20.65 -3.14 -4.57
CA SER A 197 19.90 -3.02 -3.32
C SER A 197 18.77 -4.05 -3.15
N GLY A 198 18.37 -4.73 -4.22
CA GLY A 198 17.19 -5.59 -4.23
C GLY A 198 15.87 -4.83 -3.98
N SER A 199 15.88 -3.51 -4.11
CA SER A 199 14.73 -2.65 -3.82
C SER A 199 13.61 -2.83 -4.85
N ARG A 200 12.36 -2.70 -4.39
CA ARG A 200 11.20 -2.73 -5.30
C ARG A 200 11.22 -1.51 -6.22
N PRO A 201 10.76 -1.62 -7.48
CA PRO A 201 10.73 -0.49 -8.42
C PRO A 201 10.02 0.75 -7.85
N GLY A 202 8.90 0.57 -7.14
CA GLY A 202 8.18 1.69 -6.52
C GLY A 202 8.97 2.44 -5.45
N ALA A 203 9.88 1.77 -4.72
CA ALA A 203 10.73 2.43 -3.73
C ALA A 203 11.86 3.23 -4.43
N LEU A 204 12.44 2.68 -5.49
CA LEU A 204 13.45 3.36 -6.31
C LEU A 204 12.88 4.60 -7.00
N LEU A 205 11.67 4.50 -7.54
CA LEU A 205 11.00 5.62 -8.20
C LEU A 205 10.57 6.72 -7.23
N ALA A 206 10.47 6.43 -5.93
CA ALA A 206 10.12 7.39 -4.90
C ALA A 206 11.33 8.08 -4.26
N LEU A 207 12.57 7.68 -4.62
CA LEU A 207 13.80 8.28 -4.11
C LEU A 207 13.85 9.78 -4.44
N ARG A 208 14.26 10.57 -3.46
CA ARG A 208 14.51 12.00 -3.56
C ARG A 208 15.97 12.31 -3.24
N TYR A 209 16.46 13.48 -3.63
CA TYR A 209 17.84 13.87 -3.30
C TYR A 209 18.14 13.87 -1.80
N ARG A 210 17.15 14.19 -0.95
CA ARG A 210 17.30 14.13 0.51
C ARG A 210 17.57 12.72 1.06
N ASP A 211 17.23 11.69 0.28
CA ASP A 211 17.33 10.28 0.65
C ASP A 211 18.73 9.72 0.30
N VAL A 212 19.54 10.50 -0.43
CA VAL A 212 20.91 10.15 -0.82
C VAL A 212 21.87 10.88 0.10
N ARG A 213 22.67 10.12 0.85
CA ARG A 213 23.77 10.67 1.64
C ARG A 213 25.08 10.22 1.02
N VAL A 214 25.98 11.17 0.81
CA VAL A 214 27.31 10.92 0.29
C VAL A 214 28.31 11.25 1.39
N THR A 215 29.09 10.25 1.79
CA THR A 215 30.11 10.37 2.83
C THR A 215 31.46 10.06 2.23
N LEU A 216 32.44 10.95 2.47
CA LEU A 216 33.82 10.72 2.07
C LEU A 216 34.57 10.06 3.24
N LEU A 217 34.99 8.82 3.05
CA LEU A 217 35.76 8.06 4.03
C LEU A 217 37.24 8.09 3.64
N ARG A 218 38.14 8.16 4.62
CA ARG A 218 39.56 7.90 4.35
C ARG A 218 39.74 6.41 4.14
N ASP A 219 40.50 6.01 3.13
CA ASP A 219 40.84 4.61 2.91
C ASP A 219 41.58 4.06 4.15
N PRO A 220 41.02 3.05 4.84
CA PRO A 220 41.63 2.47 6.03
C PRO A 220 42.91 1.67 5.74
N ILE A 221 43.21 1.35 4.48
CA ILE A 221 44.32 0.47 4.09
C ILE A 221 45.51 1.25 3.52
N SER A 222 45.32 2.09 2.49
CA SER A 222 46.43 2.84 1.86
C SER A 222 46.51 4.31 2.29
N GLY A 223 45.40 4.90 2.71
CA GLY A 223 45.31 6.33 3.06
C GLY A 223 45.49 7.31 1.89
N GLU A 224 45.76 6.83 0.68
CA GLU A 224 46.10 7.69 -0.47
C GLU A 224 44.87 8.23 -1.19
N GLN A 225 43.80 7.43 -1.28
CA GLN A 225 42.57 7.82 -1.98
C GLN A 225 41.36 7.76 -1.05
N PRO A 226 40.54 8.81 -0.98
CA PRO A 226 39.31 8.76 -0.21
C PRO A 226 38.26 7.87 -0.91
N VAL A 227 37.55 7.05 -0.14
CA VAL A 227 36.45 6.20 -0.61
C VAL A 227 35.14 6.98 -0.48
N VAL A 228 34.35 7.03 -1.56
CA VAL A 228 33.01 7.63 -1.55
C VAL A 228 31.99 6.57 -1.16
N LEU A 229 31.36 6.73 -0.01
CA LEU A 229 30.22 5.93 0.42
C LEU A 229 28.92 6.65 0.05
N ILE A 230 28.03 5.97 -0.68
CA ILE A 230 26.70 6.47 -1.01
C ILE A 230 25.67 5.63 -0.25
N ASP A 231 25.02 6.25 0.72
CA ASP A 231 23.95 5.64 1.49
C ASP A 231 22.60 6.06 0.92
N LEU A 232 21.72 5.08 0.70
CA LEU A 232 20.36 5.29 0.18
C LEU A 232 19.34 4.95 1.26
N SER A 233 18.59 5.96 1.70
CA SER A 233 17.55 5.84 2.72
C SER A 233 16.17 5.72 2.08
N TYR A 234 15.57 4.54 2.08
CA TYR A 234 14.26 4.32 1.47
C TYR A 234 13.12 4.59 2.46
N GLU A 235 12.57 5.80 2.45
CA GLU A 235 11.39 6.16 3.27
C GLU A 235 10.15 5.30 2.92
N TYR A 236 10.03 4.84 1.67
CA TYR A 236 8.88 4.11 1.13
C TYR A 236 9.13 2.60 0.93
N THR A 237 9.93 1.96 1.78
CA THR A 237 10.09 0.50 1.79
C THR A 237 8.86 -0.17 2.39
N LYS A 238 7.90 -0.58 1.54
CA LYS A 238 6.63 -1.22 1.96
C LYS A 238 6.07 -0.57 3.23
N GLY A 239 5.73 0.72 3.15
CA GLY A 239 5.06 1.42 4.24
C GLY A 239 3.84 0.61 4.66
N TYR A 240 3.88 0.06 5.87
CA TYR A 240 2.70 -0.54 6.48
C TYR A 240 1.70 0.58 6.72
N LEU A 241 0.48 0.45 6.19
CA LEU A 241 -0.63 1.40 6.38
C LEU A 241 -1.24 1.30 7.80
N GLY A 242 -0.42 0.99 8.81
CA GLY A 242 -0.78 0.86 10.20
C GLY A 242 0.47 0.73 11.07
N ALA A 243 0.40 1.21 12.32
CA ALA A 243 1.48 1.05 13.29
C ALA A 243 1.77 -0.45 13.50
N LYS A 244 3.03 -0.87 13.30
CA LYS A 244 3.50 -2.17 13.78
C LYS A 244 3.77 -2.01 15.28
N ASP A 245 3.18 -2.85 16.12
CA ASP A 245 3.63 -3.01 17.49
C ASP A 245 5.14 -3.28 17.46
N ARG A 246 5.90 -2.34 18.02
CA ARG A 246 7.35 -2.44 18.16
C ARG A 246 7.67 -3.42 19.28
N TYR A 247 7.42 -4.72 19.07
CA TYR A 247 8.20 -5.72 19.78
C TYR A 247 9.45 -6.02 18.95
N GLY A 248 10.59 -5.78 19.61
CA GLY A 248 11.88 -5.50 18.99
C GLY A 248 12.46 -6.66 18.19
N ASP A 249 12.98 -6.31 17.02
CA ASP A 249 14.07 -7.02 16.38
C ASP A 249 15.24 -6.03 16.29
N VAL A 250 16.10 -6.05 17.32
CA VAL A 250 17.44 -5.48 17.22
C VAL A 250 18.28 -6.52 16.47
N LEU A 251 18.40 -6.35 15.16
CA LEU A 251 19.43 -7.04 14.39
C LEU A 251 20.65 -6.12 14.34
N VAL A 252 21.62 -6.41 15.20
CA VAL A 252 23.00 -5.93 15.02
C VAL A 252 23.58 -6.75 13.87
N THR A 253 24.03 -6.07 12.82
CA THR A 253 24.89 -6.68 11.80
C THR A 253 26.12 -5.81 11.68
N THR A 254 27.20 -6.28 12.29
CA THR A 254 28.56 -5.78 12.09
C THR A 254 29.09 -6.36 10.79
N PHE A 255 29.67 -5.53 9.92
CA PHE A 255 30.57 -5.99 8.87
C PHE A 255 31.97 -6.21 9.46
#